data_AF-A0A846TAM9-F1
#
_entry.id   AF-A0A846TAM9-F1
#
_cell.length_a   1.000
_cell.length_b   1.000
_cell.length_c   1.000
_cell.angle_alpha   90.00
_cell.angle_beta   90.00
_cell.angle_gamma   90.00
#
_symmetry.space_group_name_H-M   'P 1'
#
loop_
_entity.id
_entity.type
_entity.pdbx_description
1 polymer ?
#
loop_
_entity_poly.entity_id
_entity_poly.type
_entity_poly.pdbx_seq_one_letter_code
_entity_poly.pdbx_strand_id
1 'polypeptide(L)'
;MSDALGTVLTLLLNIALFGLANYFAVKYSVRNIKKRIIAGILFLLCTPVIFFSTLYLGFTWDDSGWGAGILTVIFTGLYLLNGLILLLSAIHIYYRK
;
A
#
# COMPACT_ATOMS: atom_id res chain seq x y z
N MET A 1 -25.03 1.59 3.71
CA MET A 1 -24.59 0.92 2.45
C MET A 1 -24.64 -0.57 2.70
N SER A 2 -24.93 -1.43 1.71
CA SER A 2 -24.83 -2.87 2.00
C SER A 2 -23.36 -3.27 2.21
N ASP A 3 -23.11 -4.19 3.13
CA ASP A 3 -21.76 -4.64 3.48
C ASP A 3 -21.00 -5.15 2.25
N ALA A 4 -21.70 -5.87 1.37
CA ALA A 4 -21.16 -6.36 0.11
C ALA A 4 -20.71 -5.23 -0.84
N LEU A 5 -21.53 -4.18 -1.00
CA LEU A 5 -21.16 -3.02 -1.80
C LEU A 5 -19.98 -2.28 -1.18
N GLY A 6 -19.98 -2.08 0.14
CA GLY A 6 -18.90 -1.42 0.86
C GLY A 6 -17.57 -2.16 0.74
N THR A 7 -17.61 -3.48 0.88
CA THR A 7 -16.44 -4.36 0.69
C THR A 7 -15.85 -4.17 -0.71
N VAL A 8 -16.68 -4.30 -1.74
CA VAL A 8 -16.23 -4.24 -3.15
C VAL A 8 -15.64 -2.85 -3.46
N LEU A 9 -16.30 -1.77 -3.04
CA LEU A 9 -15.82 -0.42 -3.27
C LEU A 9 -14.49 -0.15 -2.55
N THR A 10 -14.37 -0.57 -1.30
CA THR A 10 -13.14 -0.41 -0.51
C THR A 10 -11.98 -1.19 -1.13
N LEU A 11 -12.26 -2.40 -1.62
CA LEU A 11 -11.28 -3.25 -2.30
C LEU A 11 -10.81 -2.63 -3.60
N LEU A 12 -11.72 -2.17 -4.47
CA LEU A 12 -11.38 -1.53 -5.74
C LEU A 12 -10.56 -0.25 -5.54
N LEU A 13 -10.96 0.59 -4.57
CA LEU A 13 -10.26 1.81 -4.22
C LEU A 13 -8.81 1.52 -3.81
N ASN A 14 -8.61 0.58 -2.88
CA ASN A 14 -7.28 0.27 -2.38
C ASN A 14 -6.39 -0.39 -3.45
N ILE A 15 -6.95 -1.25 -4.31
CA ILE A 15 -6.21 -1.83 -5.45
C ILE A 15 -5.78 -0.72 -6.42
N ALA A 16 -6.68 0.21 -6.76
CA ALA A 16 -6.36 1.31 -7.66
C ALA A 16 -5.26 2.22 -7.07
N LEU A 17 -5.38 2.60 -5.80
CA LEU A 17 -4.39 3.43 -5.10
C LEU A 17 -3.03 2.74 -5.01
N PHE A 18 -3.00 1.49 -4.55
CA PHE A 18 -1.76 0.72 -4.44
C PHE A 18 -1.11 0.52 -5.81
N GLY A 19 -1.90 0.15 -6.83
CA GLY A 19 -1.43 -0.06 -8.19
C GLY A 19 -0.80 1.19 -8.78
N LEU A 20 -1.47 2.35 -8.66
CA LEU A 20 -0.95 3.63 -9.14
C LEU A 20 0.33 4.04 -8.39
N ALA A 21 0.31 3.98 -7.06
CA ALA A 21 1.46 4.34 -6.23
C ALA A 21 2.67 3.45 -6.58
N ASN A 22 2.46 2.14 -6.72
CA ASN A 22 3.53 1.20 -7.04
C ASN A 22 4.06 1.41 -8.47
N TYR A 23 3.17 1.63 -9.44
CA TYR A 23 3.56 1.94 -10.81
C TYR A 23 4.48 3.17 -10.86
N PHE A 24 4.09 4.25 -10.19
CA PHE A 24 4.90 5.48 -10.14
C PHE A 24 6.23 5.26 -9.41
N ALA A 25 6.20 4.60 -8.26
CA ALA A 25 7.41 4.28 -7.51
C ALA A 25 8.40 3.49 -8.37
N VAL A 26 7.95 2.45 -9.08
CA VAL A 26 8.82 1.64 -9.94
C VAL A 26 9.28 2.44 -11.15
N LYS A 27 8.37 3.03 -11.93
CA LYS A 27 8.67 3.74 -13.18
C LYS A 27 9.66 4.89 -12.99
N TYR A 28 9.55 5.66 -11.92
CA TYR A 28 10.44 6.80 -11.68
C TYR A 28 11.76 6.44 -10.99
N SER A 29 11.91 5.20 -10.49
CA SER A 29 13.10 4.75 -9.75
C SER A 29 13.95 3.70 -10.45
N VAL A 30 13.56 3.19 -11.64
CA VAL A 30 14.11 2.01 -12.36
C VAL A 30 15.64 1.89 -12.36
N ARG A 31 16.42 2.98 -12.25
CA ARG A 31 17.90 2.94 -12.27
C ARG A 31 18.57 3.90 -11.27
N ASN A 32 17.82 4.48 -10.35
CA ASN A 32 18.36 5.47 -9.43
C ASN A 32 18.12 5.03 -7.99
N ILE A 33 19.21 4.62 -7.32
CA ILE A 33 19.23 4.12 -5.95
C ILE A 33 18.60 5.13 -4.99
N LYS A 34 18.94 6.42 -5.10
CA LYS A 34 18.37 7.48 -4.23
C LYS A 34 16.85 7.56 -4.40
N LYS A 35 16.35 7.57 -5.65
CA LYS A 35 14.91 7.59 -5.92
C LYS A 35 14.21 6.32 -5.44
N ARG A 36 14.88 5.16 -5.52
CA ARG A 36 14.35 3.88 -5.05
C ARG A 36 14.23 3.83 -3.52
N ILE A 37 15.23 4.34 -2.81
CA ILE A 37 15.21 4.48 -1.35
C ILE A 37 14.08 5.43 -0.93
N ILE A 38 13.98 6.61 -1.55
CA ILE A 38 12.92 7.58 -1.26
C ILE A 38 11.54 6.96 -1.48
N ALA A 39 11.35 6.23 -2.59
CA ALA A 39 10.09 5.54 -2.86
C ALA A 39 9.76 4.48 -1.80
N GLY A 40 10.74 3.69 -1.36
CA GLY A 40 10.56 2.72 -0.28
C GLY A 40 10.19 3.37 1.05
N ILE A 41 10.87 4.45 1.43
CA ILE A 41 10.56 5.23 2.64
C ILE A 41 9.14 5.81 2.56
N LEU A 42 8.76 6.38 1.42
CA LEU A 42 7.41 6.91 1.21
C LEU A 42 6.34 5.84 1.40
N PHE A 43 6.54 4.63 0.87
CA PHE A 43 5.62 3.52 1.09
C PHE A 43 5.48 3.19 2.58
N LEU A 44 6.59 3.13 3.33
CA LEU A 44 6.57 2.85 4.77
C LEU A 44 5.90 3.97 5.57
N LEU A 45 6.11 5.23 5.21
CA LEU A 45 5.44 6.38 5.84
C LEU A 45 3.95 6.44 5.54
N CYS A 46 3.54 5.99 4.34
CA CYS A 46 2.14 5.89 3.98
C CYS A 46 1.43 4.73 4.69
N THR A 47 2.13 3.67 5.09
CA THR A 47 1.55 2.51 5.79
C THR A 47 0.59 2.87 6.93
N PRO A 48 0.94 3.70 7.94
CA PRO A 48 0.00 4.10 8.98
C PRO A 48 -1.20 4.89 8.44
N VAL A 49 -1.00 5.73 7.42
CA VAL A 49 -2.09 6.48 6.76
C VAL A 49 -3.06 5.51 6.09
N ILE A 50 -2.56 4.51 5.38
CA ILE A 50 -3.36 3.45 4.73
C ILE A 50 -4.09 2.61 5.78
N PHE A 51 -3.44 2.28 6.89
CA PHE A 51 -4.07 1.55 7.99
C PHE A 51 -5.30 2.30 8.53
N PHE A 52 -5.12 3.55 8.95
CA PHE A 52 -6.22 4.32 9.55
C PHE A 52 -7.30 4.66 8.52
N SER A 53 -6.94 5.00 7.29
CA SER A 53 -7.93 5.32 6.25
C SER A 53 -8.73 4.10 5.82
N THR A 54 -8.10 2.94 5.62
CA THR A 54 -8.80 1.69 5.27
C THR A 54 -9.71 1.24 6.40
N LEU A 55 -9.25 1.32 7.65
CA LEU A 55 -10.04 0.94 8.81
C LEU A 55 -11.25 1.86 9.00
N TYR A 56 -11.03 3.17 8.89
CA TYR A 56 -12.10 4.17 8.99
C TYR A 56 -13.15 3.98 7.90
N LEU A 57 -12.72 3.79 6.64
CA LEU A 57 -13.63 3.50 5.53
C LEU A 57 -14.38 2.18 5.75
N GLY A 58 -13.70 1.14 6.22
CA GLY A 58 -14.28 -0.15 6.56
C GLY A 58 -15.43 -0.04 7.56
N PHE A 59 -15.23 0.70 8.65
CA PHE A 59 -16.26 0.90 9.67
C PHE A 59 -17.48 1.71 9.22
N THR A 60 -17.45 2.35 8.04
CA THR A 60 -18.64 3.02 7.50
C THR A 60 -19.69 2.06 6.93
N TRP A 61 -19.31 0.79 6.72
CA TRP A 61 -20.17 -0.23 6.10
C TRP A 61 -20.10 -1.61 6.73
N ASP A 62 -19.15 -1.87 7.64
CA ASP A 62 -19.05 -3.13 8.39
C ASP A 62 -19.19 -2.88 9.89
N ASP A 63 -20.41 -3.05 10.40
CA ASP A 63 -20.75 -2.87 11.81
C ASP A 63 -20.05 -3.92 12.71
N SER A 64 -19.73 -5.10 12.17
CA SER A 64 -19.04 -6.17 12.90
C SER A 64 -17.53 -5.93 13.02
N GLY A 65 -16.97 -5.16 12.09
CA GLY A 65 -15.56 -4.81 11.99
C GLY A 65 -14.63 -5.91 11.44
N TRP A 66 -15.13 -7.12 11.17
CA TRP A 66 -14.30 -8.23 10.69
C TRP A 66 -13.78 -8.00 9.26
N GLY A 67 -14.66 -7.62 8.34
CA GLY A 67 -14.30 -7.30 6.95
C GLY A 67 -13.40 -6.08 6.89
N ALA A 68 -13.74 -5.03 7.63
CA ALA A 68 -12.92 -3.82 7.78
C ALA A 68 -11.51 -4.16 8.29
N GLY A 69 -11.40 -4.98 9.33
CA GLY A 69 -10.14 -5.43 9.91
C GLY A 69 -9.29 -6.24 8.95
N ILE A 70 -9.88 -7.23 8.28
CA ILE A 70 -9.18 -8.09 7.30
C ILE A 70 -8.62 -7.26 6.15
N LEU A 71 -9.45 -6.39 5.54
CA LEU A 71 -9.00 -5.52 4.44
C LEU A 71 -7.89 -4.57 4.90
N THR A 72 -8.02 -4.00 6.10
CA THR A 72 -6.99 -3.12 6.68
C THR A 72 -5.66 -3.85 6.81
N VAL A 73 -5.64 -5.06 7.36
CA VAL A 73 -4.42 -5.85 7.52
C VAL A 73 -3.81 -6.19 6.16
N ILE A 74 -4.62 -6.62 5.18
CA ILE A 74 -4.16 -6.96 3.84
C ILE A 74 -3.49 -5.76 3.18
N PHE A 75 -4.17 -4.61 3.09
CA PHE A 75 -3.63 -3.46 2.37
C PHE A 75 -2.48 -2.80 3.11
N THR A 76 -2.52 -2.72 4.44
CA THR A 76 -1.38 -2.24 5.23
C THR A 76 -0.17 -3.13 5.04
N GLY A 77 -0.36 -4.46 5.04
CA GLY A 77 0.67 -5.44 4.77
C GLY A 77 1.28 -5.27 3.37
N LEU A 78 0.44 -5.05 2.35
CA LEU A 78 0.92 -4.78 0.98
C LEU A 78 1.79 -3.52 0.89
N TYR A 79 1.40 -2.42 1.53
CA TYR A 79 2.22 -1.19 1.55
C TYR A 79 3.53 -1.40 2.29
N LEU A 80 3.50 -2.06 3.44
CA LEU A 80 4.70 -2.39 4.22
C LEU A 80 5.67 -3.25 3.41
N LEU A 81 5.19 -4.38 2.88
CA LEU A 81 5.99 -5.30 2.08
C LEU A 81 6.54 -4.62 0.83
N ASN A 82 5.74 -3.80 0.15
CA ASN A 82 6.21 -3.09 -1.04
C ASN A 82 7.31 -2.07 -0.70
N GLY A 83 7.17 -1.34 0.41
CA GLY A 83 8.21 -0.45 0.92
C GLY A 83 9.53 -1.19 1.17
N LEU A 84 9.47 -2.33 1.86
CA LEU A 84 10.64 -3.17 2.12
C LEU A 84 11.27 -3.73 0.84
N ILE A 85 10.46 -4.23 -0.10
CA ILE A 85 10.93 -4.73 -1.41
C ILE A 85 11.64 -3.63 -2.19
N LEU A 86 11.11 -2.40 -2.20
CA LEU A 86 11.75 -1.26 -2.86
C LEU A 86 13.11 -0.96 -2.23
N LEU A 87 13.22 -0.94 -0.91
CA LEU A 87 14.50 -0.74 -0.21
C LEU A 87 15.51 -1.85 -0.52
N LEU A 88 15.10 -3.11 -0.43
CA LEU A 88 15.95 -4.26 -0.78
C LEU A 88 16.41 -4.21 -2.24
N SER A 89 15.53 -3.80 -3.16
CA SER A 89 15.89 -3.65 -4.56
C SER A 89 16.88 -2.52 -4.80
N ALA A 90 16.88 -1.47 -3.98
CA ALA A 90 17.89 -0.41 -4.04
C ALA A 90 19.28 -0.92 -3.67
N ILE A 91 19.36 -1.80 -2.67
CA ILE A 91 20.60 -2.49 -2.29
C ILE A 91 21.09 -3.37 -3.44
N HIS A 92 20.20 -4.13 -4.08
CA HIS A 92 20.58 -4.95 -5.24
C HIS A 92 21.12 -4.10 -6.42
N ILE A 93 20.51 -2.95 -6.70
CA ILE A 93 20.99 -2.02 -7.74
C ILE A 93 22.38 -1.45 -7.38
N TYR A 94 22.65 -1.20 -6.10
CA TYR A 94 23.95 -0.71 -5.63
C TYR A 94 25.07 -1.72 -5.89
N TYR A 95 24.85 -3.01 -5.57
CA TYR A 95 25.86 -4.07 -5.76
C TYR A 95 26.02 -4.56 -7.20
N ARG A 96 25.06 -4.28 -8.10
CA ARG A 96 25.15 -4.59 -9.53
C ARG A 96 25.78 -3.48 -10.38
N LYS A 97 26.12 -2.36 -9.77
CA LYS A 97 26.92 -1.30 -10.37
C LYS A 97 28.40 -1.63 -10.25
#